data_AF-A0A2N1MZ15-F1
#
_entry.id   AF-A0A2N1MZ15-F1
#
_cell.length_a   1.000
_cell.length_b   1.000
_cell.length_c   1.000
_cell.angle_alpha   90.00
_cell.angle_beta   90.00
_cell.angle_gamma   90.00
#
_symmetry.space_group_name_H-M   'P 1'
#
loop_
_entity.id
_entity.type
_entity.pdbx_description
1 polymer ?
#
loop_
_entity_poly.entity_id
_entity_poly.type
_entity_poly.pdbx_seq_one_letter_code
_entity_poly.pdbx_strand_id
1 'polypeptide(L)'
;MESRLFPLILLNGRLENNSQRETSRICVELLTRMTKIYPMSKNLNDLPFLKMNSAYKDLFILNISIIHNIRYMLQWHLNLVDRNSDDKKFIHLLLLICRNLLAIKDAPCSGNLTINEKLKAHFDLIVQFCNENLFEIIMIMASDKNEAIWHTLI
;
A
#
# COMPACT_ATOMS: atom_id res chain seq x y z
N MET A 1 -1.42 -10.70 -9.52
CA MET A 1 -1.69 -10.02 -8.23
C MET A 1 -3.01 -10.52 -7.67
N GLU A 2 -4.12 -10.20 -8.33
CA GLU A 2 -5.49 -10.57 -7.93
C GLU A 2 -5.71 -12.08 -7.71
N SER A 3 -5.30 -12.96 -8.63
CA SER A 3 -5.61 -14.40 -8.54
C SER A 3 -4.75 -15.22 -7.56
N ARG A 4 -3.67 -14.64 -7.01
CA ARG A 4 -2.72 -15.38 -6.16
C ARG A 4 -2.32 -14.59 -4.92
N LEU A 5 -1.83 -13.37 -5.10
CA LEU A 5 -1.24 -12.57 -4.03
C LEU A 5 -2.30 -12.01 -3.07
N PHE A 6 -3.42 -11.54 -3.62
CA PHE A 6 -4.54 -11.03 -2.82
C PHE A 6 -5.20 -12.13 -1.96
N PRO A 7 -5.53 -13.32 -2.49
CA PRO A 7 -6.00 -14.42 -1.66
C PRO A 7 -5.01 -14.80 -0.55
N LEU A 8 -3.72 -14.88 -0.87
CA LEU A 8 -2.70 -15.24 0.12
C LEU A 8 -2.60 -14.21 1.24
N ILE A 9 -2.57 -12.90 0.93
CA ILE A 9 -2.51 -11.90 1.99
C ILE A 9 -3.77 -11.92 2.84
N LEU A 10 -4.96 -12.04 2.23
CA LEU A 10 -6.24 -12.11 2.95
C LEU A 10 -6.31 -13.30 3.90
N LEU A 11 -5.84 -14.48 3.47
CA LEU A 11 -5.83 -15.69 4.29
C LEU A 11 -4.83 -15.61 5.46
N ASN A 12 -3.75 -14.85 5.31
CA ASN A 12 -2.65 -14.79 6.28
C ASN A 12 -2.60 -13.47 7.08
N GLY A 13 -3.59 -12.60 6.89
CA GLY A 13 -3.67 -11.27 7.50
C GLY A 13 -3.71 -11.24 9.03
N ARG A 14 -4.14 -12.36 9.65
CA ARG A 14 -4.30 -12.48 11.11
C ARG A 14 -3.00 -12.72 11.87
N LEU A 15 -1.92 -13.12 11.18
CA LEU A 15 -0.59 -13.29 11.76
C LEU A 15 -0.54 -14.23 12.99
N GLU A 16 -1.43 -15.23 13.06
CA GLU A 16 -1.66 -16.08 14.24
C GLU A 16 -0.49 -17.04 14.50
N ASN A 17 0.20 -17.47 13.44
CA ASN A 17 1.36 -18.36 13.55
C ASN A 17 2.53 -17.92 12.66
N ASN A 18 3.71 -18.52 12.89
CA ASN A 18 4.95 -18.16 12.21
C ASN A 18 4.88 -18.36 10.68
N SER A 19 4.17 -19.39 10.20
CA SER A 19 4.01 -19.66 8.76
C SER A 19 3.17 -18.57 8.07
N GLN A 20 2.07 -18.15 8.70
CA GLN A 20 1.24 -17.05 8.22
C GLN A 20 2.02 -15.74 8.21
N ARG A 21 2.80 -15.45 9.26
CA ARG A 21 3.64 -14.25 9.35
C ARG A 21 4.66 -14.19 8.21
N GLU A 22 5.36 -15.29 7.96
CA GLU A 22 6.34 -15.35 6.88
C GLU A 22 5.67 -15.21 5.51
N THR A 23 4.53 -15.86 5.30
CA THR A 23 3.75 -15.73 4.06
C THR A 23 3.29 -14.29 3.84
N SER A 24 2.75 -13.63 4.86
CA SER A 24 2.35 -12.23 4.81
C SER A 24 3.54 -11.31 4.54
N ARG A 25 4.71 -11.58 5.12
CA ARG A 25 5.95 -10.84 4.86
C ARG A 25 6.35 -10.92 3.40
N ILE A 26 6.39 -12.12 2.85
CA ILE A 26 6.70 -12.33 1.43
C ILE A 26 5.67 -11.60 0.56
N CYS A 27 4.39 -11.67 0.91
CA CYS A 27 3.34 -10.98 0.16
C CYS A 27 3.50 -9.46 0.18
N VAL A 28 3.77 -8.88 1.35
CA VAL A 28 3.99 -7.45 1.54
C VAL A 28 5.25 -6.97 0.81
N GLU A 29 6.35 -7.74 0.87
CA GLU A 29 7.57 -7.45 0.10
C GLU A 29 7.30 -7.43 -1.42
N LEU A 30 6.51 -8.38 -1.92
CA LEU A 30 6.10 -8.42 -3.33
C LEU A 30 5.20 -7.24 -3.69
N LEU A 31 4.17 -6.94 -2.90
CA LEU A 31 3.28 -5.79 -3.14
C LEU A 31 4.06 -4.47 -3.15
N THR A 32 5.03 -4.31 -2.26
CA THR A 32 5.89 -3.12 -2.22
C THR A 32 6.70 -2.97 -3.52
N ARG A 33 7.23 -4.08 -4.06
CA ARG A 33 7.97 -4.07 -5.33
C ARG A 33 7.05 -3.80 -6.53
N MET A 34 5.85 -4.36 -6.52
CA MET A 34 4.87 -4.18 -7.60
C MET A 34 4.31 -2.76 -7.64
N THR A 35 4.14 -2.11 -6.49
CA THR A 35 3.65 -0.73 -6.41
C THR A 35 4.77 0.31 -6.53
N LYS A 36 6.03 -0.11 -6.65
CA LYS A 36 7.19 0.78 -6.62
C LYS A 36 7.04 1.95 -7.60
N ILE A 37 7.39 3.15 -7.13
CA ILE A 37 7.48 4.35 -7.98
C ILE A 37 8.94 4.50 -8.38
N TYR A 38 9.23 4.55 -9.69
CA TYR A 38 10.58 4.89 -10.16
C TYR A 38 10.80 6.41 -10.08
N PRO A 39 12.03 6.85 -9.75
CA PRO A 39 12.34 8.27 -9.69
C PRO A 39 12.05 8.93 -11.04
N MET A 40 11.43 10.11 -10.98
CA MET A 40 11.02 10.97 -12.11
C MET A 40 12.11 11.21 -13.17
N SER A 41 13.38 10.92 -12.84
CA SER A 41 14.52 11.06 -13.73
C SER A 41 14.65 9.95 -14.79
N LYS A 42 13.95 8.82 -14.63
CA LYS A 42 13.90 7.75 -15.64
C LYS A 42 12.60 7.85 -16.44
N ASN A 43 12.72 8.24 -17.71
CA ASN A 43 11.72 8.20 -18.77
C ASN A 43 10.26 8.17 -18.28
N LEU A 44 9.67 9.37 -18.12
CA LEU A 44 8.21 9.58 -18.09
C LEU A 44 7.47 8.97 -19.31
N ASN A 45 8.25 8.48 -20.29
CA ASN A 45 7.82 7.82 -21.51
C ASN A 45 7.78 6.27 -21.41
N ASP A 46 8.09 5.65 -20.26
CA ASP A 46 7.89 4.22 -20.05
C ASP A 46 6.40 3.91 -19.84
N LEU A 47 5.66 4.05 -20.94
CA LEU A 47 4.21 3.89 -21.00
C LEU A 47 3.74 2.50 -20.53
N PRO A 48 4.41 1.37 -20.87
CA PRO A 48 4.07 0.06 -20.33
C PRO A 48 4.09 0.02 -18.79
N PHE A 49 5.12 0.61 -18.18
CA PHE A 49 5.25 0.65 -16.73
C PHE A 49 4.15 1.48 -16.08
N LEU A 50 3.88 2.69 -16.59
CA LEU A 50 2.82 3.55 -16.06
C LEU A 50 1.44 2.88 -16.16
N LYS A 51 1.17 2.18 -17.27
CA LYS A 51 -0.08 1.41 -17.44
C LYS A 51 -0.20 0.29 -16.41
N MET A 52 0.90 -0.42 -16.14
CA MET A 52 0.92 -1.52 -15.17
C MET A 52 0.70 -1.01 -13.73
N ASN A 53 1.35 0.09 -13.35
CA ASN A 53 1.15 0.72 -12.05
C ASN A 53 -0.29 1.24 -11.87
N SER A 54 -0.84 1.88 -12.90
CA SER A 54 -2.25 2.31 -12.91
C SER A 54 -3.18 1.11 -12.70
N ALA A 55 -2.97 0.02 -13.43
CA ALA A 55 -3.77 -1.20 -13.27
C ALA A 55 -3.66 -1.80 -11.86
N TYR A 56 -2.49 -1.73 -11.23
CA TYR A 56 -2.35 -2.15 -9.83
C TYR A 56 -3.13 -1.27 -8.88
N LYS A 57 -3.07 0.05 -9.04
CA LYS A 57 -3.89 0.99 -8.24
C LYS A 57 -5.38 0.66 -8.37
N ASP A 58 -5.86 0.42 -9.59
CA ASP A 58 -7.25 0.04 -9.84
C ASP A 58 -7.63 -1.28 -9.14
N LEU A 59 -6.74 -2.28 -9.16
CA LEU A 59 -6.97 -3.53 -8.42
C LEU A 59 -7.11 -3.31 -6.91
N PHE A 60 -6.32 -2.42 -6.31
CA PHE A 60 -6.45 -2.09 -4.89
C PHE A 60 -7.76 -1.37 -4.58
N ILE A 61 -8.20 -0.44 -5.44
CA ILE A 61 -9.47 0.26 -5.31
C ILE A 61 -10.64 -0.73 -5.34
N LEU A 62 -10.60 -1.72 -6.25
CA LEU A 62 -11.64 -2.74 -6.38
C LEU A 62 -11.63 -3.77 -5.26
N ASN A 63 -10.53 -3.91 -4.51
CA ASN A 63 -10.35 -4.94 -3.49
C ASN A 63 -10.14 -4.31 -2.10
N ILE A 64 -11.18 -3.68 -1.56
CA ILE A 64 -11.15 -3.00 -0.25
C ILE A 64 -10.63 -3.90 0.88
N SER A 65 -10.90 -5.20 0.84
CA SER A 65 -10.42 -6.18 1.84
C SER A 65 -8.89 -6.22 1.94
N ILE A 66 -8.16 -5.88 0.87
CA ILE A 66 -6.69 -5.80 0.91
C ILE A 66 -6.24 -4.57 1.68
N ILE A 67 -6.92 -3.42 1.48
CA ILE A 67 -6.66 -2.19 2.23
C ILE A 67 -6.99 -2.40 3.71
N HIS A 68 -8.13 -3.05 4.00
CA HIS A 68 -8.51 -3.47 5.35
C HIS A 68 -7.41 -4.31 6.02
N ASN A 69 -6.86 -5.27 5.28
CA ASN A 69 -5.84 -6.16 5.82
C ASN A 69 -4.48 -5.46 6.01
N ILE A 70 -4.10 -4.55 5.11
CA ILE A 70 -2.93 -3.66 5.31
C ILE A 70 -3.10 -2.85 6.59
N ARG A 71 -4.29 -2.25 6.78
CA ARG A 71 -4.62 -1.51 8.01
C ARG A 71 -4.53 -2.40 9.25
N TYR A 72 -5.08 -3.61 9.20
CA TYR A 72 -5.05 -4.56 10.31
C TYR A 72 -3.61 -4.96 10.68
N MET A 73 -2.80 -5.36 9.70
CA MET A 73 -1.40 -5.73 9.93
C MET A 73 -0.58 -4.55 10.47
N LEU A 74 -0.81 -3.34 9.96
CA LEU A 74 -0.15 -2.14 10.45
C LEU A 74 -0.50 -1.89 11.92
N GLN A 75 -1.79 -1.91 12.26
CA GLN A 75 -2.27 -1.74 13.63
C GLN A 75 -1.71 -2.82 14.56
N TRP A 76 -1.68 -4.08 14.11
CA TRP A 76 -1.13 -5.18 14.89
C TRP A 76 0.34 -4.95 15.25
N HIS A 77 1.17 -4.59 14.26
CA HIS A 77 2.59 -4.33 14.51
C HIS A 77 2.82 -3.08 15.37
N LEU A 78 2.01 -2.03 15.22
CA LEU A 78 2.11 -0.81 16.03
C LEU A 78 1.78 -1.04 17.51
N ASN A 79 0.92 -2.01 17.82
CA ASN A 79 0.57 -2.37 19.20
C ASN A 79 1.63 -3.23 19.92
N LEU A 80 2.70 -3.66 19.23
CA LEU A 80 3.79 -4.40 19.86
C LEU A 80 4.65 -3.46 20.71
N VAL A 81 4.84 -3.82 21.99
CA VAL A 81 5.67 -3.06 22.93
C VAL A 81 7.15 -3.10 22.52
N ASP A 82 7.68 -4.30 22.24
CA ASP A 82 9.09 -4.52 21.91
C ASP A 82 9.27 -4.90 20.43
N ARG A 83 9.07 -3.93 19.54
CA ARG A 83 9.27 -4.12 18.09
C ARG A 83 10.73 -4.38 17.75
N ASN A 84 11.01 -5.55 17.20
CA ASN A 84 12.34 -5.90 16.69
C ASN A 84 12.60 -5.25 15.30
N SER A 85 13.75 -5.54 14.69
CA SER A 85 14.10 -5.00 13.38
C SER A 85 13.15 -5.46 12.26
N ASP A 86 12.64 -6.69 12.35
CA ASP A 86 11.75 -7.26 11.35
C ASP A 86 10.35 -6.65 11.45
N ASP A 87 9.84 -6.40 12.66
CA ASP A 87 8.58 -5.67 12.87
C ASP A 87 8.66 -4.25 12.27
N LYS A 88 9.76 -3.53 12.54
CA LYS A 88 10.01 -2.20 11.98
C LYS A 88 10.09 -2.25 10.45
N LYS A 89 10.80 -3.24 9.90
CA LYS A 89 10.87 -3.44 8.45
C LYS A 89 9.49 -3.74 7.86
N PHE A 90 8.65 -4.51 8.56
CA PHE A 90 7.30 -4.82 8.11
C PHE A 90 6.42 -3.57 8.06
N ILE A 91 6.41 -2.77 9.13
CA ILE A 91 5.73 -1.47 9.19
C ILE A 91 6.18 -0.57 8.03
N HIS A 92 7.50 -0.47 7.83
CA HIS A 92 8.07 0.32 6.74
C HIS A 92 7.53 -0.09 5.36
N LEU A 93 7.44 -1.40 5.08
CA LEU A 93 6.92 -1.91 3.82
C LEU A 93 5.43 -1.64 3.65
N LEU A 94 4.62 -1.80 4.71
CA LEU A 94 3.19 -1.46 4.66
C LEU A 94 2.98 0.03 4.34
N LEU A 95 3.70 0.92 5.04
CA LEU A 95 3.62 2.36 4.77
C LEU A 95 4.11 2.70 3.35
N LEU A 96 5.15 2.03 2.86
CA LEU A 96 5.62 2.18 1.48
C LEU A 96 4.55 1.79 0.47
N ILE A 97 3.79 0.72 0.70
CA ILE A 97 2.67 0.34 -0.19
C ILE A 97 1.65 1.48 -0.23
N CYS A 98 1.22 1.99 0.93
CA CYS A 98 0.25 3.09 1.03
C CYS A 98 0.74 4.33 0.28
N ARG A 99 1.98 4.77 0.57
CA ARG A 99 2.61 5.92 -0.10
C ARG A 99 2.70 5.69 -1.61
N ASN A 100 3.11 4.50 -2.02
CA ASN A 100 3.27 4.16 -3.43
C ASN A 100 1.92 4.21 -4.17
N LEU A 101 0.86 3.62 -3.61
CA LEU A 101 -0.47 3.65 -4.21
C LEU A 101 -0.99 5.09 -4.40
N LEU A 102 -0.79 5.95 -3.40
CA LEU A 102 -1.18 7.36 -3.47
C LEU A 102 -0.36 8.13 -4.52
N ALA A 103 0.93 7.82 -4.69
CA ALA A 103 1.79 8.54 -5.62
C ALA A 103 1.88 7.92 -7.04
N ILE A 104 1.19 6.80 -7.31
CA ILE A 104 0.98 6.30 -8.68
C ILE A 104 0.13 7.32 -9.45
N LYS A 105 0.77 7.90 -10.47
CA LYS A 105 0.11 8.74 -11.48
C LYS A 105 -0.52 7.86 -12.55
N ASP A 106 -1.71 8.23 -13.00
CA ASP A 106 -2.38 7.49 -14.07
C ASP A 106 -1.61 7.70 -15.39
N ALA A 107 -1.50 6.65 -16.20
CA ALA A 107 -0.71 6.69 -17.41
C ALA A 107 -1.26 7.75 -18.40
N PRO A 108 -0.42 8.60 -19.02
CA PRO A 108 -0.83 9.33 -20.21
C PRO A 108 -1.11 8.28 -21.30
N CYS A 109 -2.28 8.29 -21.94
CA CYS A 109 -2.75 7.30 -22.93
C CYS A 109 -3.39 5.98 -22.41
N SER A 110 -3.90 5.94 -21.18
CA SER A 110 -4.96 4.97 -20.81
C SER A 110 -6.30 5.37 -21.44
N GLY A 111 -6.41 5.33 -22.77
CA GLY A 111 -7.63 5.69 -23.51
C GLY A 111 -8.01 7.18 -23.40
N ASN A 112 -9.12 7.56 -24.06
CA ASN A 112 -9.70 8.91 -24.03
C ASN A 112 -10.29 9.29 -22.66
N LEU A 113 -9.62 8.93 -21.56
CA LEU A 113 -10.06 9.33 -20.23
C LEU A 113 -9.82 10.82 -20.07
N THR A 114 -10.90 11.55 -19.81
CA THR A 114 -10.90 12.95 -19.41
C THR A 114 -10.04 13.13 -18.16
N ILE A 115 -9.55 14.36 -17.94
CA ILE A 115 -8.81 14.71 -16.71
C ILE A 115 -9.59 14.30 -15.45
N ASN A 116 -10.93 14.40 -15.50
CA ASN A 116 -11.83 14.01 -14.41
C ASN A 116 -11.81 12.50 -14.12
N GLU A 117 -11.71 11.64 -15.14
CA GLU A 117 -11.66 10.19 -14.95
C GLU A 117 -10.32 9.72 -14.36
N LYS A 118 -9.22 10.40 -14.68
CA LYS A 118 -7.91 10.14 -14.06
C LYS A 118 -7.93 10.52 -12.58
N LEU A 119 -8.46 11.70 -12.26
CA LEU A 119 -8.64 12.14 -10.88
C LEU A 119 -9.57 11.20 -10.09
N LYS A 120 -10.57 10.61 -10.74
CA LYS A 120 -11.51 9.69 -10.10
C LYS A 120 -10.83 8.51 -9.41
N ALA A 121 -9.91 7.80 -10.07
CA ALA A 121 -9.24 6.65 -9.46
C ALA A 121 -8.41 7.06 -8.22
N HIS A 122 -7.80 8.24 -8.24
CA HIS A 122 -7.10 8.75 -7.06
C HIS A 122 -8.08 9.09 -5.91
N PHE A 123 -9.21 9.73 -6.22
CA PHE A 123 -10.25 10.00 -5.23
C PHE A 123 -10.88 8.73 -4.68
N ASP A 124 -11.17 7.73 -5.53
CA ASP A 124 -11.72 6.44 -5.10
C ASP A 124 -10.76 5.74 -4.13
N LEU A 125 -9.44 5.77 -4.40
CA LEU A 125 -8.44 5.24 -3.47
C LEU A 125 -8.44 5.98 -2.12
N ILE A 126 -8.51 7.32 -2.14
CA ILE A 126 -8.61 8.12 -0.92
C ILE A 126 -9.86 7.73 -0.12
N VAL A 127 -11.00 7.58 -0.79
CA VAL A 127 -12.24 7.14 -0.16
C VAL A 127 -12.08 5.75 0.47
N GLN A 128 -11.43 4.80 -0.20
CA GLN A 128 -11.15 3.50 0.41
C GLN A 128 -10.26 3.60 1.64
N PHE A 129 -9.23 4.46 1.62
CA PHE A 129 -8.35 4.68 2.77
C PHE A 129 -9.10 5.32 3.95
N CYS A 130 -10.02 6.24 3.68
CA CYS A 130 -10.91 6.83 4.68
C CYS A 130 -11.85 5.77 5.27
N ASN A 131 -12.52 4.98 4.43
CA ASN A 131 -13.48 3.96 4.88
C ASN A 131 -12.83 2.90 5.78
N GLU A 132 -11.56 2.56 5.51
CA GLU A 132 -10.80 1.61 6.31
C GLU A 132 -10.07 2.24 7.51
N ASN A 133 -10.28 3.54 7.77
CA ASN A 133 -9.62 4.32 8.82
C ASN A 133 -8.08 4.26 8.77
N LEU A 134 -7.51 4.08 7.59
CA LEU A 134 -6.06 4.00 7.43
C LEU A 134 -5.40 5.37 7.72
N PHE A 135 -6.05 6.47 7.33
CA PHE A 135 -5.58 7.82 7.64
C PHE A 135 -5.56 8.11 9.14
N GLU A 136 -6.48 7.54 9.93
CA GLU A 136 -6.48 7.70 11.38
C GLU A 136 -5.19 7.13 11.98
N ILE A 137 -4.79 5.92 11.58
CA ILE A 137 -3.53 5.30 12.01
C ILE A 137 -2.34 6.18 11.64
N ILE A 138 -2.31 6.67 10.40
CA ILE A 138 -1.22 7.54 9.90
C ILE A 138 -1.14 8.84 10.71
N MET A 139 -2.28 9.48 11.02
CA MET A 139 -2.33 10.70 11.83
C MET A 139 -1.86 10.45 13.27
N ILE A 140 -2.23 9.31 13.87
CA ILE A 140 -1.74 8.91 15.20
C ILE A 140 -0.21 8.77 15.17
N MET A 141 0.34 8.06 14.18
CA MET A 141 1.79 7.89 14.02
C MET A 141 2.51 9.23 13.80
N ALA A 142 1.95 10.14 12.99
CA ALA A 142 2.51 11.47 12.77
C ALA A 142 2.54 12.32 14.05
N SER A 143 1.60 12.07 14.98
CA SER A 143 1.48 12.82 16.24
C SER A 143 2.29 12.22 17.38
N ASP A 144 2.68 10.94 17.30
CA ASP A 144 3.48 10.26 18.32
C ASP A 144 4.98 10.44 18.09
N LYS A 145 5.66 11.05 19.06
CA LYS A 145 7.13 11.21 19.06
C LYS A 145 7.89 9.89 19.03
N ASN A 146 7.29 8.81 19.55
CA ASN A 146 7.89 7.47 19.54
C ASN A 146 7.87 6.84 18.14
N GLU A 147 6.99 7.34 17.27
CA GLU A 147 6.84 6.93 15.88
C GLU A 147 7.58 7.85 14.90
N ALA A 148 8.43 8.77 15.40
CA ALA A 148 9.14 9.76 14.60
C ALA A 148 10.00 9.18 13.46
N ILE A 149 10.43 7.92 13.58
CA ILE A 149 11.16 7.20 12.53
C ILE A 149 10.34 7.04 11.23
N TRP A 150 9.01 7.15 11.30
CA TRP A 150 8.12 7.03 10.14
C TRP A 150 7.74 8.38 9.52
N HIS A 151 8.02 9.50 10.19
CA HIS A 151 7.57 10.83 9.77
C HIS A 151 8.13 11.28 8.42
N THR A 152 9.26 10.74 7.96
CA THR A 152 9.78 11.04 6.62
C THR A 152 9.03 10.30 5.50
N LEU A 153 8.22 9.31 5.87
CA LEU A 153 7.54 8.39 4.96
C LEU A 153 6.04 8.69 4.87
N ILE A 154 5.48 9.23 5.96
CA ILE A 154 4.15 9.83 6.09
C ILE A 154 4.18 11.24 5.51
#